data_AF-A0A845ZH77-F1
#
_entry.id   AF-A0A845ZH77-F1
#
_cell.length_a   1.000
_cell.length_b   1.000
_cell.length_c   1.000
_cell.angle_alpha   90.00
_cell.angle_beta   90.00
_cell.angle_gamma   90.00
#
_symmetry.space_group_name_H-M   'P 1'
#
loop_
_entity.id
_entity.type
_entity.pdbx_description
1 polymer ?
#
loop_
_entity_poly.entity_id
_entity_poly.type
_entity_poly.pdbx_seq_one_letter_code
_entity_poly.pdbx_strand_id
1 'polypeptide(L)'
;MVDQKTIAFTLQSASQRLPSQSHPLREIDSIEPRDSHPLAIDPGPVAKPPIHPQLLTLGIVPRHCYGTKHFGIKPIGTGPFQVETFGSSGIQLSAFPDYWQGTPRFDQIVIPVICDHKQLLDMVLGHKVTAAVLPYSKDLAQTLRENKEWTVVPLTQSQPQLLQVQSTRIQERMPNPFNTNWNAHLWYSTSPSGEVQSSGLEGVGSRE
;
A
#
# COMPACT_ATOMS: atom_id res chain seq x y z
N MET A 1 -3.26 19.02 -4.38
CA MET A 1 -4.53 18.71 -5.08
C MET A 1 -4.22 17.82 -6.26
N VAL A 2 -4.87 16.67 -6.38
CA VAL A 2 -4.74 15.77 -7.54
C VAL A 2 -5.61 16.32 -8.65
N ASP A 3 -5.03 16.58 -9.81
CA ASP A 3 -5.73 17.07 -11.00
C ASP A 3 -5.46 16.19 -12.23
N GLN A 4 -6.17 16.46 -13.33
CA GLN A 4 -5.98 15.71 -14.58
C GLN A 4 -4.53 15.75 -15.09
N LYS A 5 -3.83 16.87 -14.86
CA LYS A 5 -2.41 17.06 -15.22
C LYS A 5 -1.50 16.10 -14.45
N THR A 6 -1.79 15.85 -13.17
CA THR A 6 -1.05 14.93 -12.30
C THR A 6 -1.29 13.47 -12.70
N ILE A 7 -2.52 13.12 -13.10
CA ILE A 7 -2.85 11.78 -13.61
C ILE A 7 -2.13 11.52 -14.93
N ALA A 8 -2.21 12.47 -15.88
CA ALA A 8 -1.51 12.39 -17.16
C ALA A 8 0.00 12.21 -16.96
N PHE A 9 0.60 13.02 -16.08
CA PHE A 9 2.01 12.93 -15.72
C PHE A 9 2.40 11.55 -15.19
N THR A 10 1.57 10.95 -14.32
CA THR A 10 1.83 9.63 -13.72
C THR A 10 1.90 8.54 -14.79
N LEU A 11 0.88 8.47 -15.65
CA LEU A 11 0.76 7.44 -16.67
C LEU A 11 1.88 7.54 -17.73
N GLN A 12 2.21 8.76 -18.16
CA GLN A 12 3.33 9.02 -19.07
C GLN A 12 4.68 8.65 -18.45
N SER A 13 4.92 9.07 -17.20
CA SER A 13 6.18 8.80 -16.49
C SER A 13 6.40 7.31 -16.23
N ALA A 14 5.33 6.54 -16.04
CA ALA A 14 5.39 5.10 -15.85
C ALA A 14 5.70 4.35 -17.17
N SER A 15 5.07 4.75 -18.28
CA SER A 15 5.30 4.19 -19.61
C SER A 15 6.76 4.27 -20.06
N GLN A 16 7.39 5.43 -19.86
CA GLN A 16 8.77 5.70 -20.28
C GLN A 16 9.83 4.89 -19.53
N ARG A 17 9.51 4.34 -18.36
CA ARG A 17 10.46 3.61 -17.50
C ARG A 17 10.44 2.09 -17.68
N LEU A 18 9.53 1.57 -18.50
CA LEU A 18 9.37 0.13 -18.67
C LEU A 18 10.35 -0.40 -19.71
N PRO A 19 11.08 -1.49 -19.41
CA PRO A 19 12.08 -2.05 -20.33
C PRO A 19 11.46 -2.77 -21.54
N SER A 20 10.24 -3.31 -21.42
CA SER A 20 9.58 -4.08 -22.50
C SER A 20 8.64 -3.25 -23.36
N GLN A 21 8.69 -3.49 -24.68
CA GLN A 21 7.75 -2.96 -25.68
C GLN A 21 6.32 -3.49 -25.51
N SER A 22 6.13 -4.65 -24.86
CA SER A 22 4.83 -5.33 -24.74
C SER A 22 3.99 -4.94 -23.52
N HIS A 23 4.39 -3.93 -22.75
CA HIS A 23 3.66 -3.54 -21.55
C HIS A 23 2.47 -2.64 -21.91
N PRO A 24 1.26 -2.86 -21.36
CA PRO A 24 0.06 -2.06 -21.64
C PRO A 24 0.19 -0.54 -21.40
N LEU A 25 1.24 -0.10 -20.69
CA LEU A 25 1.52 1.31 -20.46
C LEU A 25 2.14 1.98 -21.70
N ARG A 26 2.80 1.21 -22.58
CA ARG A 26 3.35 1.73 -23.84
C ARG A 26 2.30 1.98 -24.91
N GLU A 27 1.09 1.43 -24.77
CA GLU A 27 -0.06 1.77 -25.61
C GLU A 27 -0.57 3.21 -25.37
N ILE A 28 -0.09 3.86 -24.31
CA ILE A 28 -0.39 5.26 -24.01
C ILE A 28 0.66 6.15 -24.70
N ASP A 29 0.38 6.56 -25.94
CA ASP A 29 1.25 7.47 -26.70
C ASP A 29 1.29 8.89 -26.11
N SER A 30 0.14 9.41 -25.67
CA SER A 30 -0.01 10.74 -25.08
C SER A 30 -1.33 10.84 -24.31
N ILE A 31 -1.32 11.64 -23.24
CA ILE A 31 -2.50 12.03 -22.47
C ILE A 31 -2.48 13.54 -22.39
N GLU A 32 -3.45 14.17 -23.05
CA GLU A 32 -3.66 15.59 -22.99
C GLU A 32 -4.80 15.88 -22.00
N PRO A 33 -4.53 16.59 -20.90
CA PRO A 33 -5.59 17.10 -20.03
C PRO A 33 -6.52 17.98 -20.88
N ARG A 34 -7.80 17.61 -20.98
CA ARG A 34 -8.77 18.48 -21.66
C ARG A 34 -9.09 19.62 -20.70
N ASP A 35 -8.59 20.81 -21.00
CA ASP A 35 -9.11 22.02 -20.38
C ASP A 35 -10.62 22.07 -20.66
N SER A 36 -11.40 22.30 -19.61
CA SER A 36 -12.85 22.16 -19.60
C SER A 36 -13.53 23.16 -20.55
N HIS A 37 -13.73 22.76 -21.81
CA HIS A 37 -14.62 23.44 -22.75
C HIS A 37 -15.61 22.44 -23.37
N PRO A 38 -16.89 22.80 -23.53
CA PRO A 38 -17.90 21.91 -24.09
C PRO A 38 -17.67 21.69 -25.59
N LEU A 39 -17.38 20.43 -25.92
CA LEU A 39 -17.69 19.70 -27.16
C LEU A 39 -17.58 20.44 -28.50
N ALA A 40 -16.46 20.21 -29.20
CA ALA A 40 -16.50 19.97 -30.64
C ALA A 40 -16.10 18.50 -30.85
N ILE A 41 -17.03 17.70 -31.40
CA ILE A 41 -16.80 16.32 -31.81
C ILE A 41 -16.24 16.37 -33.23
N ASP A 42 -14.94 16.08 -33.37
CA ASP A 42 -14.35 15.75 -34.67
C ASP A 42 -14.15 14.22 -34.73
N PRO A 43 -14.91 13.47 -35.55
CA PRO A 43 -14.82 12.03 -35.61
C PRO A 43 -13.68 11.61 -36.55
N GLY A 44 -12.44 11.75 -36.09
CA GLY A 44 -11.25 11.20 -36.73
C GLY A 44 -10.99 9.74 -36.35
N PRO A 45 -10.47 8.88 -37.25
CA PRO A 45 -10.42 7.43 -37.06
C PRO A 45 -9.21 7.04 -36.22
N VAL A 46 -9.47 6.51 -35.03
CA VAL A 46 -8.92 5.28 -34.42
C VAL A 46 -9.47 5.32 -33.00
N ALA A 47 -10.42 4.45 -32.67
CA ALA A 47 -10.80 4.21 -31.29
C ALA A 47 -9.57 3.63 -30.58
N LYS A 48 -8.77 4.51 -29.96
CA LYS A 48 -7.68 4.07 -29.08
C LYS A 48 -8.30 3.10 -28.06
N PRO A 49 -7.73 1.91 -27.86
CA PRO A 49 -8.28 0.97 -26.91
C PRO A 49 -8.44 1.68 -25.55
N PRO A 50 -9.54 1.42 -24.82
CA PRO A 50 -9.72 2.02 -23.51
C PRO A 50 -8.54 1.66 -22.62
N ILE A 51 -8.07 2.63 -21.83
CA ILE A 51 -6.96 2.43 -20.88
C ILE A 51 -7.29 1.21 -20.03
N HIS A 52 -6.38 0.23 -20.01
CA HIS A 52 -6.59 -1.01 -19.27
C HIS A 52 -6.83 -0.67 -17.78
N PRO A 53 -7.93 -1.15 -17.14
CA PRO A 53 -8.31 -0.75 -15.78
C PRO A 53 -7.22 -0.94 -14.72
N GLN A 54 -6.34 -1.94 -14.91
CA GLN A 54 -5.18 -2.16 -14.02
C GLN A 54 -4.27 -0.92 -13.91
N LEU A 55 -4.18 -0.09 -14.96
CA LEU A 55 -3.36 1.11 -14.95
C LEU A 55 -3.92 2.19 -14.03
N LEU A 56 -5.21 2.14 -13.71
CA LEU A 56 -5.87 3.03 -12.76
C LEU A 56 -5.58 2.65 -11.29
N THR A 57 -4.90 1.51 -11.07
CA THR A 57 -4.47 1.09 -9.72
C THR A 57 -3.09 1.62 -9.32
N LEU A 58 -2.38 2.28 -10.24
CA LEU A 58 -1.08 2.88 -9.98
C LEU A 58 -1.20 4.05 -9.01
N GLY A 59 -0.26 4.13 -8.06
CA GLY A 59 -0.16 5.29 -7.18
C GLY A 59 0.08 6.57 -7.97
N ILE A 60 -0.74 7.60 -7.72
CA ILE A 60 -0.61 8.89 -8.38
C ILE A 60 0.63 9.62 -7.88
N VAL A 61 1.45 10.11 -8.81
CA VAL A 61 2.72 10.76 -8.54
C VAL A 61 2.58 12.28 -8.70
N PRO A 62 2.83 13.08 -7.65
CA PRO A 62 2.70 14.54 -7.72
C PRO A 62 3.78 15.18 -8.61
N ARG A 63 3.35 15.77 -9.72
CA ARG A 63 4.23 16.41 -10.72
C ARG A 63 5.20 17.45 -10.12
N HIS A 64 4.73 18.25 -9.17
CA HIS A 64 5.47 19.42 -8.66
C HIS A 64 6.69 19.07 -7.80
N CYS A 65 6.74 17.87 -7.21
CA CYS A 65 7.84 17.45 -6.35
C CYS A 65 8.54 16.17 -6.84
N TYR A 66 8.02 15.55 -7.90
CA TYR A 66 8.66 14.41 -8.54
C TYR A 66 10.01 14.80 -9.14
N GLY A 67 11.03 13.94 -8.99
CA GLY A 67 12.39 14.19 -9.48
C GLY A 67 13.24 15.10 -8.59
N THR A 68 12.69 15.61 -7.48
CA THR A 68 13.50 16.30 -6.46
C THR A 68 14.43 15.32 -5.75
N LYS A 69 15.61 15.78 -5.29
CA LYS A 69 16.64 14.96 -4.62
C LYS A 69 16.08 14.12 -3.47
N HIS A 70 15.04 14.60 -2.79
CA HIS A 70 14.48 13.97 -1.60
C HIS A 70 13.25 13.10 -1.89
N PHE A 71 12.67 13.12 -3.09
CA PHE A 71 11.41 12.42 -3.37
C PHE A 71 11.49 10.91 -3.10
N GLY A 72 12.64 10.28 -3.36
CA GLY A 72 12.82 8.85 -3.12
C GLY A 72 12.87 8.44 -1.64
N ILE A 73 13.21 9.36 -0.74
CA ILE A 73 13.32 9.11 0.71
C ILE A 73 12.21 9.78 1.52
N LYS A 74 11.56 10.81 0.96
CA LYS A 74 10.43 11.53 1.54
C LYS A 74 9.36 11.70 0.46
N PRO A 75 8.71 10.60 0.03
CA PRO A 75 7.71 10.66 -1.02
C PRO A 75 6.48 11.43 -0.54
N ILE A 76 5.87 12.16 -1.47
CA ILE A 76 4.57 12.80 -1.27
C ILE A 76 3.56 11.99 -2.08
N GLY A 77 2.46 11.60 -1.44
CA GLY A 77 1.42 10.79 -2.04
C GLY A 77 0.03 11.21 -1.56
N THR A 78 -0.97 10.43 -1.94
CA THR A 78 -2.38 10.65 -1.60
C THR A 78 -2.97 9.51 -0.79
N GLY A 79 -2.10 8.65 -0.25
CA GLY A 79 -2.48 7.49 0.56
C GLY A 79 -2.81 7.85 2.01
N PRO A 80 -3.24 6.86 2.79
CA PRO A 80 -3.67 7.07 4.17
C PRO A 80 -2.54 7.32 5.17
N PHE A 81 -1.29 7.00 4.81
CA PHE A 81 -0.14 7.20 5.68
C PHE A 81 0.94 8.03 5.00
N GLN A 82 1.67 8.81 5.80
CA GLN A 82 2.78 9.66 5.40
C GLN A 82 4.10 9.02 5.84
N VAL A 83 5.16 9.14 5.03
CA VAL A 83 6.49 8.67 5.41
C VAL A 83 7.12 9.64 6.40
N GLU A 84 7.40 9.17 7.62
CA GLU A 84 8.15 9.91 8.64
C GLU A 84 9.65 9.70 8.49
N THR A 85 10.06 8.43 8.40
CA THR A 85 11.45 8.04 8.23
C THR A 85 11.57 6.94 7.18
N PHE A 86 12.63 7.03 6.38
CA PHE A 86 13.01 5.99 5.43
C PHE A 86 14.54 5.93 5.38
N GLY A 87 15.10 4.80 5.83
CA GLY A 87 16.53 4.58 5.80
C GLY A 87 16.89 3.10 5.95
N SER A 88 18.13 2.85 6.37
CA SER A 88 18.68 1.49 6.53
C SER A 88 17.96 0.64 7.58
N SER A 89 17.32 1.27 8.58
CA SER A 89 16.55 0.59 9.62
C SER A 89 15.13 0.21 9.18
N GLY A 90 14.65 0.76 8.06
CA GLY A 90 13.29 0.55 7.56
C GLY A 90 12.51 1.85 7.34
N ILE A 91 11.19 1.71 7.38
CA ILE A 91 10.22 2.77 7.07
C ILE A 91 9.28 2.94 8.26
N GLN A 92 9.09 4.18 8.70
CA GLN A 92 8.03 4.55 9.63
C GLN A 92 7.01 5.42 8.90
N LEU A 93 5.75 5.08 9.09
CA LEU A 93 4.61 5.77 8.50
C LEU A 93 3.71 6.29 9.61
N SER A 94 3.24 7.54 9.52
CA SER A 94 2.19 8.06 10.40
C SER A 94 0.88 8.28 9.66
N ALA A 95 -0.24 8.19 10.39
CA ALA A 95 -1.56 8.46 9.85
C ALA A 95 -1.63 9.84 9.19
N PHE A 96 -2.37 9.95 8.09
CA PHE A 96 -2.83 11.22 7.56
C PHE A 96 -4.27 11.45 8.03
N PRO A 97 -4.52 12.31 9.03
CA PRO A 97 -5.86 12.49 9.59
C PRO A 97 -6.90 12.95 8.56
N ASP A 98 -6.47 13.75 7.60
CA ASP A 98 -7.31 14.31 6.52
C ASP A 98 -7.38 13.39 5.29
N TYR A 99 -7.13 12.08 5.46
CA TYR A 99 -7.31 11.12 4.38
C TYR A 99 -8.76 11.11 3.89
N TRP A 100 -8.93 11.24 2.58
CA TRP A 100 -10.24 11.51 1.95
C TRP A 100 -11.25 10.36 2.06
N GLN A 101 -10.83 9.13 2.39
CA GLN A 101 -11.75 8.01 2.70
C GLN A 101 -11.97 7.81 4.21
N GLY A 102 -11.47 8.73 5.04
CA GLY A 102 -11.58 8.70 6.49
C GLY A 102 -10.25 8.48 7.18
N THR A 103 -10.14 8.99 8.41
CA THR A 103 -8.93 8.91 9.21
C THR A 103 -8.49 7.44 9.43
N PRO A 104 -7.21 7.11 9.18
CA PRO A 104 -6.66 5.80 9.51
C PRO A 104 -6.82 5.49 11.00
N ARG A 105 -7.07 4.22 11.34
CA ARG A 105 -7.22 3.78 12.74
C ARG A 105 -5.91 3.36 13.41
N PHE A 106 -4.82 3.31 12.65
CA PHE A 106 -3.49 3.16 13.22
C PHE A 106 -2.82 4.51 13.16
N ASP A 107 -2.29 4.97 14.29
CA ASP A 107 -1.48 6.20 14.32
C ASP A 107 -0.16 6.02 13.59
N GLN A 108 0.43 4.82 13.66
CA GLN A 108 1.73 4.51 13.10
C GLN A 108 1.80 3.09 12.52
N ILE A 109 2.54 2.93 11.42
CA ILE A 109 2.97 1.64 10.88
C ILE A 109 4.50 1.64 10.82
N VAL A 110 5.12 0.60 11.35
CA VAL A 110 6.58 0.41 11.33
C VAL A 110 6.91 -0.81 10.48
N ILE A 111 7.73 -0.61 9.46
CA ILE A 111 8.22 -1.65 8.56
C ILE A 111 9.73 -1.73 8.74
N PRO A 112 10.23 -2.56 9.67
CA PRO A 112 11.66 -2.67 9.93
C PRO A 112 12.36 -3.47 8.83
N VAL A 113 13.64 -3.15 8.58
CA VAL A 113 14.52 -4.02 7.78
C VAL A 113 15.06 -5.13 8.69
N ILE A 114 14.63 -6.35 8.44
CA ILE A 114 15.09 -7.55 9.16
C ILE A 114 15.69 -8.51 8.12
N CYS A 115 17.02 -8.66 8.15
CA CYS A 115 17.75 -9.46 7.16
C CYS A 115 17.88 -10.94 7.55
N ASP A 116 17.76 -11.27 8.84
CA ASP A 116 17.85 -12.64 9.33
C ASP A 116 16.46 -13.26 9.48
N HIS A 117 16.21 -14.33 8.74
CA HIS A 117 14.95 -15.05 8.75
C HIS A 117 14.65 -15.74 10.10
N LYS A 118 15.68 -16.16 10.85
CA LYS A 118 15.51 -16.73 12.19
C LYS A 118 15.09 -15.65 13.17
N GLN A 119 15.75 -14.49 13.11
CA GLN A 119 15.35 -13.33 13.92
C GLN A 119 13.91 -12.93 13.62
N LEU A 120 13.51 -12.88 12.35
CA LEU A 120 12.14 -12.57 11.96
C LEU A 120 11.15 -13.63 12.48
N LEU A 121 11.51 -14.92 12.39
CA LEU A 121 10.69 -16.00 12.94
C LEU A 121 10.52 -15.87 14.46
N ASP A 122 11.59 -15.59 15.21
CA ASP A 122 11.53 -15.36 16.65
C ASP A 122 10.64 -14.15 16.99
N MET A 123 10.67 -13.10 16.17
CA MET A 123 9.79 -11.94 16.32
C MET A 123 8.33 -12.28 16.05
N VAL A 124 8.04 -13.15 15.07
CA VAL A 124 6.68 -13.66 14.81
C VAL A 124 6.22 -14.50 15.99
N LEU A 125 6.98 -15.52 16.39
CA LEU A 125 6.61 -16.41 17.50
C LEU A 125 6.50 -15.68 18.84
N GLY A 126 7.29 -14.62 19.04
CA GLY A 126 7.23 -13.75 20.21
C GLY A 126 6.21 -12.62 20.11
N HIS A 127 5.35 -12.57 19.08
CA HIS A 127 4.35 -11.53 18.83
C HIS A 127 4.90 -10.09 18.80
N LYS A 128 6.18 -9.93 18.44
CA LYS A 128 6.86 -8.64 18.30
C LYS A 128 6.55 -7.95 16.97
N VAL A 129 6.02 -8.70 16.01
CA VAL A 129 5.50 -8.19 14.73
C VAL A 129 4.10 -8.71 14.50
N THR A 130 3.29 -7.90 13.83
CA THR A 130 1.89 -8.25 13.57
C THR A 130 1.69 -8.87 12.18
N ALA A 131 2.64 -8.68 11.27
CA ALA A 131 2.69 -9.36 9.98
C ALA A 131 4.14 -9.53 9.55
N ALA A 132 4.41 -10.59 8.78
CA ALA A 132 5.72 -10.87 8.20
C ALA A 132 5.60 -11.71 6.93
N VAL A 133 6.66 -11.71 6.13
CA VAL A 133 6.85 -12.64 5.03
C VAL A 133 8.08 -13.47 5.34
N LEU A 134 7.89 -14.78 5.45
CA LEU A 134 8.93 -15.76 5.81
C LEU A 134 9.23 -16.66 4.61
N PRO A 135 10.41 -17.30 4.56
CA PRO A 135 10.62 -18.43 3.66
C PRO A 135 9.57 -19.52 3.89
N TYR A 136 9.02 -20.06 2.82
CA TYR A 136 8.03 -21.12 2.93
C TYR A 136 8.68 -22.45 3.36
N SER A 137 8.08 -23.11 4.35
CA SER A 137 8.22 -24.55 4.55
C SER A 137 6.87 -25.14 4.95
N LYS A 138 6.63 -26.40 4.59
CA LYS A 138 5.37 -27.08 4.89
C LYS A 138 5.15 -27.18 6.41
N ASP A 139 6.20 -27.53 7.15
CA ASP A 139 6.14 -27.74 8.60
C ASP A 139 5.91 -26.41 9.35
N LEU A 140 6.56 -25.32 8.93
CA LEU A 140 6.34 -24.00 9.51
C LEU A 140 4.92 -23.52 9.23
N ALA A 141 4.44 -23.67 7.99
CA ALA A 141 3.09 -23.29 7.62
C ALA A 141 2.04 -24.09 8.42
N GLN A 142 2.28 -25.36 8.67
CA GLN A 142 1.41 -26.19 9.51
C GLN A 142 1.44 -25.71 10.97
N THR A 143 2.63 -25.55 11.55
CA THR A 143 2.83 -25.11 12.95
C THR A 143 2.12 -23.78 13.23
N LEU A 144 2.28 -22.80 12.34
CA LEU A 144 1.66 -21.48 12.50
C LEU A 144 0.13 -21.51 12.33
N ARG A 145 -0.40 -22.40 11.48
CA ARG A 145 -1.86 -22.58 11.35
C ARG A 145 -2.47 -23.22 12.59
N GLU A 146 -1.78 -24.18 13.20
CA GLU A 146 -2.24 -24.85 14.42
C GLU A 146 -2.30 -23.89 15.62
N ASN A 147 -1.42 -22.88 15.65
CA ASN A 147 -1.38 -21.84 16.68
C ASN A 147 -2.65 -20.93 16.68
N LYS A 148 -3.46 -20.91 15.62
CA LYS A 148 -4.72 -20.12 15.45
C LYS A 148 -4.61 -18.60 15.64
N GLU A 149 -3.52 -18.07 16.19
CA GLU A 149 -3.30 -16.62 16.28
C GLU A 149 -2.82 -16.01 14.96
N TRP A 150 -2.44 -16.85 13.99
CA TRP A 150 -1.91 -16.43 12.69
C TRP A 150 -2.80 -16.85 11.53
N THR A 151 -3.11 -15.90 10.66
CA THR A 151 -3.51 -16.14 9.28
C THR A 151 -2.26 -16.43 8.46
N VAL A 152 -2.25 -17.57 7.77
CA VAL A 152 -1.07 -18.11 7.10
C VAL A 152 -1.39 -18.39 5.63
N VAL A 153 -0.77 -17.62 4.73
CA VAL A 153 -1.02 -17.67 3.29
C VAL A 153 0.29 -17.96 2.54
N PRO A 154 0.44 -19.15 1.92
CA PRO A 154 1.54 -19.41 1.00
C PRO A 154 1.41 -18.49 -0.22
N LEU A 155 2.48 -17.78 -0.56
CA LEU A 155 2.49 -16.90 -1.72
C LEU A 155 2.84 -17.73 -2.97
N THR A 156 1.96 -17.68 -3.97
CA THR A 156 1.89 -18.56 -5.17
C THR A 156 1.37 -19.97 -4.89
N GLN A 157 0.37 -20.42 -5.65
CA GLN A 157 -0.37 -21.64 -5.34
C GLN A 157 0.34 -22.93 -5.76
N SER A 158 1.15 -22.90 -6.82
CA SER A 158 1.77 -24.11 -7.40
C SER A 158 3.08 -24.51 -6.71
N GLN A 159 3.94 -23.54 -6.38
CA GLN A 159 5.24 -23.75 -5.74
C GLN A 159 5.60 -22.55 -4.85
N PRO A 160 5.04 -22.48 -3.63
CA PRO A 160 5.28 -21.35 -2.75
C PRO A 160 6.74 -21.28 -2.29
N GLN A 161 7.36 -20.12 -2.48
CA GLN A 161 8.69 -19.81 -1.93
C GLN A 161 8.60 -18.95 -0.67
N LEU A 162 7.48 -18.25 -0.50
CA LEU A 162 7.24 -17.32 0.59
C LEU A 162 5.95 -17.66 1.32
N LEU A 163 5.91 -17.35 2.59
CA LEU A 163 4.80 -17.55 3.49
C LEU A 163 4.45 -16.19 4.12
N GLN A 164 3.28 -15.65 3.77
CA GLN A 164 2.73 -14.50 4.47
C GLN A 164 2.10 -14.99 5.77
N VAL A 165 2.47 -14.36 6.87
CA VAL A 165 1.89 -14.56 8.19
C VAL A 165 1.36 -13.22 8.69
N GLN A 166 0.14 -13.21 9.19
CA GLN A 166 -0.51 -12.02 9.73
C GLN A 166 -1.26 -12.42 11.00
N SER A 167 -1.14 -11.62 12.04
CA SER A 167 -1.91 -11.84 13.26
C SER A 167 -3.40 -11.74 12.93
N THR A 168 -4.17 -12.71 13.40
CA THR A 168 -5.64 -12.69 13.36
C THR A 168 -6.24 -11.51 14.13
N ARG A 169 -5.44 -10.79 14.92
CA ARG A 169 -5.88 -9.57 15.60
C ARG A 169 -5.99 -8.38 14.67
N ILE A 170 -5.25 -8.35 13.55
CA ILE A 170 -5.45 -7.34 12.51
C ILE A 170 -6.65 -7.76 11.68
N GLN A 171 -7.66 -6.90 11.68
CA GLN A 171 -8.90 -7.08 10.97
C GLN A 171 -9.12 -5.93 10.00
N GLU A 172 -9.83 -6.21 8.92
CA GLU A 172 -10.27 -5.22 7.95
C GLU A 172 -11.80 -5.16 7.97
N ARG A 173 -12.36 -3.97 8.16
CA ARG A 173 -13.82 -3.81 8.33
C ARG A 173 -14.62 -4.19 7.07
N MET A 174 -14.00 -4.10 5.90
CA MET A 174 -14.61 -4.40 4.61
C MET A 174 -13.63 -5.20 3.77
N PRO A 175 -13.62 -6.55 3.86
CA PRO A 175 -12.67 -7.37 3.12
C PRO A 175 -12.82 -7.12 1.62
N ASN A 176 -11.75 -6.61 1.00
CA ASN A 176 -11.72 -6.33 -0.42
C ASN A 176 -11.21 -7.56 -1.19
N PRO A 177 -11.95 -8.08 -2.19
CA PRO A 177 -11.44 -9.16 -3.04
C PRO A 177 -10.26 -8.72 -3.91
N PHE A 178 -10.05 -7.41 -4.08
CA PHE A 178 -8.87 -6.86 -4.75
C PHE A 178 -7.73 -6.71 -3.74
N ASN A 179 -6.59 -7.35 -4.02
CA ASN A 179 -5.35 -7.17 -3.27
C ASN A 179 -4.70 -5.82 -3.62
N THR A 180 -5.42 -4.74 -3.33
CA THR A 180 -4.90 -3.38 -3.42
C THR A 180 -4.79 -2.87 -1.99
N ASN A 181 -3.60 -2.41 -1.58
CA ASN A 181 -3.31 -1.88 -0.23
C ASN A 181 -4.12 -0.61 0.15
N TRP A 182 -5.24 -0.35 -0.53
CA TRP A 182 -6.03 0.88 -0.47
C TRP A 182 -6.86 0.98 0.81
N ASN A 183 -7.12 -0.15 1.47
CA ASN A 183 -7.94 -0.22 2.67
C ASN A 183 -7.14 -0.26 3.99
N ALA A 184 -5.84 0.03 3.97
CA ALA A 184 -5.05 0.07 5.19
C ALA A 184 -5.60 1.07 6.22
N HIS A 185 -6.34 2.10 5.78
CA HIS A 185 -7.05 3.05 6.65
C HIS A 185 -8.20 2.42 7.44
N LEU A 186 -8.76 1.30 6.96
CA LEU A 186 -9.85 0.54 7.60
C LEU A 186 -9.35 -0.59 8.50
N TRP A 187 -8.04 -0.81 8.56
CA TRP A 187 -7.49 -1.82 9.45
C TRP A 187 -7.66 -1.43 10.90
N TYR A 188 -7.89 -2.41 11.76
CA TYR A 188 -7.94 -2.22 13.20
C TYR A 188 -7.37 -3.44 13.90
N SER A 189 -6.95 -3.26 15.15
CA SER A 189 -6.50 -4.36 15.99
C SER A 189 -7.54 -4.71 17.05
N THR A 190 -7.56 -5.97 17.46
CA THR A 190 -8.38 -6.47 18.55
C THR A 190 -7.51 -6.96 19.70
N SER A 191 -7.99 -6.81 20.93
CA SER A 191 -7.40 -7.40 22.12
C SER A 191 -7.53 -8.93 22.08
N PRO A 192 -6.81 -9.67 22.95
CA PRO A 192 -7.06 -11.11 23.14
C PRO A 192 -8.52 -11.45 23.49
N SER A 193 -9.25 -10.53 24.13
CA SER A 193 -10.68 -10.70 24.49
C SER A 193 -11.64 -10.37 23.33
N GLY A 194 -11.11 -9.95 22.17
CA GLY A 194 -11.90 -9.61 20.98
C GLY A 194 -12.42 -8.18 20.95
N GLU A 195 -12.04 -7.33 21.91
CA GLU A 195 -12.40 -5.93 21.93
C GLU A 195 -11.57 -5.13 20.94
N VAL A 196 -12.19 -4.20 20.21
CA VAL A 196 -11.46 -3.32 19.29
C VAL A 196 -10.56 -2.40 20.11
N GLN A 197 -9.25 -2.48 19.87
CA GLN A 197 -8.31 -1.52 20.43
C GLN A 197 -8.44 -0.22 19.62
N SER A 198 -9.11 0.77 20.20
CA SER A 198 -9.01 2.14 19.71
C SER A 198 -7.63 2.67 20.08
N SER A 199 -6.80 2.97 19.08
CA SER A 199 -5.73 3.96 19.27
C SER A 199 -6.42 5.33 19.41
N GLY A 200 -6.91 5.59 20.61
CA GLY A 200 -7.47 6.87 21.00
C GLY A 200 -6.49 7.50 21.98
N LEU A 201 -5.99 8.68 21.64
CA LEU A 201 -5.30 9.57 22.57
C LEU A 201 -6.21 9.85 23.77
N GLU A 202 -6.10 9.05 24.83
CA GLU A 202 -6.47 9.49 26.16
C GLU A 202 -5.31 10.31 26.73
N GLY A 203 -5.52 11.63 26.79
CA GLY A 203 -5.04 12.47 27.88
C GLY A 203 -3.57 12.92 27.85
N VAL A 204 -3.25 13.94 27.05
CA VAL A 204 -2.37 15.00 27.56
C VAL A 204 -3.30 16.06 28.16
N GLY A 205 -3.43 15.99 29.49
CA GLY A 205 -4.23 16.92 30.26
C GLY A 205 -3.81 18.35 29.99
N SER A 206 -4.80 19.22 29.85
CA SER A 206 -4.66 20.63 30.17
C SER A 206 -4.06 20.74 31.56
N ARG A 207 -2.82 21.23 31.64
CA ARG A 207 -2.32 21.92 32.82
C ARG A 207 -2.16 23.38 32.43
N GLU A 208 -3.05 24.15 33.04
CA GLU A 208 -3.03 25.58 33.41
C GLU A 208 -1.89 26.44 32.86
#